data_AF-A0A5Q6S417-F1
#
_entry.id   AF-A0A5Q6S417-F1
#
_cell.length_a   1.000
_cell.length_b   1.000
_cell.length_c   1.000
_cell.angle_alpha   90.00
_cell.angle_beta   90.00
_cell.angle_gamma   90.00
#
_symmetry.space_group_name_H-M   'P 1'
#
loop_
_entity.id
_entity.type
_entity.pdbx_description
1 polymer ?
#
loop_
_entity_poly.entity_id
_entity_poly.type
_entity_poly.pdbx_seq_one_letter_code
_entity_poly.pdbx_strand_id
1 'polypeptide(L)'
;MSHPGATGPADDAEPTIGRLVSDISRDMSTLVRSEIALAKSELRVSAKSGAVGAGLLVAVAVLLLFVITMLSMAGGFFFAWIFDRAVPLAFTWGFLVMTGVWILVVLICALLGIRFLKRIKAPEKTIATVQEIPAALKGHSDAGTEITLPPSATASVTAAKQGAGKHVKP
;
A
#
# COMPACT_ATOMS: atom_id res chain seq x y z
N MET A 1 54.60 52.80 37.63
CA MET A 1 53.93 52.66 36.32
C MET A 1 53.09 51.39 36.38
N SER A 2 51.77 51.54 36.48
CA SER A 2 50.80 50.45 36.55
C SER A 2 50.36 50.07 35.13
N HIS A 3 50.66 48.84 34.70
CA HIS A 3 49.93 48.19 33.62
C HIS A 3 49.24 46.92 34.16
N PRO A 4 47.91 46.80 33.98
CA PRO A 4 47.10 45.69 34.47
C PRO A 4 47.02 44.53 33.46
N GLY A 5 46.64 43.36 33.98
CA GLY A 5 45.66 42.50 33.32
C GLY A 5 46.22 41.47 32.32
N ALA A 6 46.32 40.23 32.78
CA ALA A 6 46.28 39.07 31.91
C ALA A 6 44.97 39.04 31.11
N THR A 7 45.05 38.92 29.78
CA THR A 7 43.97 38.36 28.97
C THR A 7 44.51 37.08 28.35
N GLY A 8 44.50 36.02 29.13
CA GLY A 8 44.44 34.68 28.56
C GLY A 8 43.15 34.55 27.74
N PRO A 9 43.11 33.69 26.72
CA PRO A 9 41.88 33.37 26.00
C PRO A 9 40.90 32.72 26.98
N ALA A 10 40.08 33.52 27.64
CA ALA A 10 38.91 33.06 28.36
C ALA A 10 37.83 32.76 27.32
N ASP A 11 37.88 31.58 26.73
CA ASP A 11 36.70 30.98 26.10
C ASP A 11 36.73 29.46 26.27
N ASP A 12 37.19 29.00 27.44
CA ASP A 12 36.76 27.73 28.03
C ASP A 12 35.33 27.93 28.57
N ALA A 13 34.40 28.20 27.67
CA ALA A 13 32.98 28.07 27.99
C ALA A 13 32.71 26.57 28.16
N GLU A 14 32.72 26.10 29.42
CA GLU A 14 32.08 24.83 29.78
C GLU A 14 30.78 24.71 28.99
N PRO A 15 30.47 23.54 28.38
CA PRO A 15 29.21 23.34 27.70
C PRO A 15 28.08 23.65 28.69
N THR A 16 27.50 24.84 28.57
CA THR A 16 26.37 25.22 29.43
C THR A 16 25.26 24.21 29.17
N ILE A 17 24.55 23.79 30.21
CA ILE A 17 23.46 22.81 30.08
C ILE A 17 22.44 23.25 29.01
N GLY A 18 22.27 24.55 28.81
CA GLY A 18 21.48 25.12 27.72
C GLY A 18 22.01 24.80 26.32
N ARG A 19 23.33 24.74 26.11
CA ARG A 19 23.96 24.38 24.84
C ARG A 19 23.80 22.88 24.53
N LEU A 20 24.00 22.00 25.52
CA LEU A 20 23.79 20.55 25.39
C LEU A 20 22.33 20.18 25.07
N VAL A 21 21.37 20.78 25.78
CA VAL A 21 19.93 20.58 25.49
C VAL A 21 19.57 21.10 24.10
N SER A 22 20.13 22.25 23.69
CA SER A 22 19.92 22.79 22.35
C SER A 22 20.49 21.88 21.25
N ASP A 23 21.67 21.28 21.47
CA ASP A 23 22.30 20.38 20.51
C ASP A 23 21.53 19.07 20.39
N ILE A 24 21.12 18.46 21.51
CA ILE A 24 20.27 17.25 21.51
C ILE A 24 18.92 17.51 20.83
N SER A 25 18.28 18.65 21.12
CA SER A 25 17.02 19.03 20.46
C SER A 25 17.18 19.19 18.94
N ARG A 26 18.32 19.70 18.49
CA ARG A 26 18.66 19.84 17.08
C ARG A 26 18.92 18.49 16.41
N ASP A 27 19.57 17.56 17.08
CA ASP A 27 19.79 16.20 16.59
C ASP A 27 18.49 15.40 16.51
N MET A 28 17.62 15.52 17.53
CA MET A 28 16.27 14.93 17.50
C MET A 28 15.44 15.50 16.34
N SER A 29 15.50 16.81 16.13
CA SER A 29 14.84 17.46 14.98
C SER A 29 15.37 16.94 13.63
N THR A 30 16.67 16.62 13.56
CA THR A 30 17.32 16.08 12.37
C THR A 30 16.90 14.65 12.09
N LEU A 31 16.79 13.78 13.11
CA LEU A 31 16.30 12.42 12.98
C LEU A 31 14.84 12.38 12.49
N VAL A 32 13.96 13.16 13.13
CA VAL A 32 12.54 13.25 12.72
C VAL A 32 12.43 13.75 11.27
N ARG A 33 13.21 14.77 10.90
CA ARG A 33 13.25 15.26 9.51
C ARG A 33 13.70 14.17 8.55
N SER A 34 14.68 13.35 8.95
CA SER A 34 15.21 12.25 8.14
C SER A 34 14.19 11.13 7.94
N GLU A 35 13.46 10.72 8.98
CA GLU A 35 12.37 9.73 8.86
C GLU A 35 11.24 10.24 7.98
N ILE A 36 10.84 11.51 8.14
CA ILE A 36 9.83 12.13 7.27
C ILE A 36 10.33 12.21 5.83
N ALA A 37 11.61 12.53 5.61
CA ALA A 37 12.20 12.57 4.28
C ALA A 37 12.21 11.19 3.63
N LEU A 38 12.56 10.15 4.39
CA LEU A 38 12.59 8.77 3.93
C LEU A 38 11.18 8.26 3.62
N ALA A 39 10.23 8.44 4.54
CA ALA A 39 8.83 8.09 4.36
C ALA A 39 8.22 8.82 3.15
N LYS A 40 8.53 10.12 2.99
CA LYS A 40 8.09 10.90 1.82
C LYS A 40 8.70 10.38 0.52
N SER A 41 9.94 9.91 0.53
CA SER A 41 10.59 9.30 -0.63
C SER A 41 9.96 7.97 -1.01
N GLU A 42 9.64 7.12 -0.02
CA GLU A 42 8.98 5.83 -0.23
C GLU A 42 7.54 6.00 -0.73
N LEU A 43 6.80 6.98 -0.17
CA LEU A 43 5.49 7.38 -0.68
C LEU A 43 5.57 7.86 -2.12
N ARG A 44 6.58 8.67 -2.48
CA ARG A 44 6.75 9.16 -3.85
C ARG A 44 7.02 8.03 -4.84
N VAL A 45 7.85 7.06 -4.46
CA VAL A 45 8.13 5.88 -5.29
C VAL A 45 6.86 5.04 -5.46
N SER A 46 6.13 4.80 -4.37
CA SER A 46 4.86 4.06 -4.38
C SER A 46 3.79 4.76 -5.21
N ALA A 47 3.62 6.06 -5.05
CA ALA A 47 2.68 6.88 -5.80
C ALA A 47 3.01 6.92 -7.30
N LYS A 48 4.29 7.08 -7.66
CA LYS A 48 4.72 7.07 -9.07
C LYS A 48 4.46 5.72 -9.72
N SER A 49 4.77 4.65 -9.00
CA SER A 49 4.52 3.27 -9.44
C SER A 49 3.05 2.98 -9.64
N GLY A 50 2.22 3.38 -8.66
CA GLY A 50 0.77 3.26 -8.72
C GLY A 50 0.16 4.08 -9.86
N ALA A 51 0.64 5.32 -10.07
CA ALA A 51 0.19 6.18 -11.15
C ALA A 51 0.52 5.61 -12.54
N VAL A 52 1.71 5.06 -12.73
CA VAL A 52 2.10 4.38 -13.98
C VAL A 52 1.25 3.13 -14.20
N GLY A 53 1.04 2.33 -13.16
CA GLY A 53 0.18 1.14 -13.23
C GLY A 53 -1.27 1.48 -13.60
N ALA A 54 -1.86 2.46 -12.92
CA ALA A 54 -3.21 2.95 -13.22
C ALA A 54 -3.30 3.53 -14.65
N GLY A 55 -2.32 4.31 -15.07
CA GLY A 55 -2.24 4.87 -16.42
C GLY A 55 -2.21 3.79 -17.50
N LEU A 56 -1.42 2.72 -17.29
CA LEU A 56 -1.38 1.57 -18.20
C LEU A 56 -2.71 0.83 -18.28
N LEU A 57 -3.42 0.65 -17.16
CA LEU A 57 -4.74 0.02 -17.16
C LEU A 57 -5.78 0.85 -17.92
N VAL A 58 -5.78 2.17 -17.71
CA VAL A 58 -6.66 3.07 -18.46
C VAL A 58 -6.33 3.03 -19.96
N ALA A 59 -5.05 3.03 -20.33
CA ALA A 59 -4.64 2.92 -21.73
C ALA A 59 -5.13 1.62 -22.37
N VAL A 60 -4.94 0.47 -21.70
CA VAL A 60 -5.46 -0.82 -22.18
C VAL A 60 -6.98 -0.82 -22.29
N ALA A 61 -7.69 -0.22 -21.32
CA ALA A 61 -9.15 -0.12 -21.36
C ALA A 61 -9.64 0.70 -22.55
N VAL A 62 -9.00 1.83 -22.86
CA VAL A 62 -9.34 2.66 -24.04
C VAL A 62 -9.07 1.91 -25.34
N LEU A 63 -7.94 1.19 -25.42
CA LEU A 63 -7.62 0.36 -26.58
C LEU A 63 -8.64 -0.77 -26.78
N LEU A 64 -9.08 -1.42 -25.70
CA LEU A 64 -10.14 -2.43 -25.75
C LEU A 64 -11.47 -1.84 -26.22
N LEU A 65 -11.82 -0.62 -25.80
CA LEU A 65 -13.00 0.07 -26.32
C LEU A 65 -12.90 0.25 -27.84
N PHE A 66 -11.72 0.62 -28.35
CA PHE A 66 -11.47 0.73 -29.78
C PHE A 66 -11.62 -0.61 -30.52
N VAL A 67 -11.11 -1.70 -29.95
CA VAL A 67 -11.30 -3.07 -30.48
C VAL A 67 -12.79 -3.40 -30.58
N ILE A 68 -13.57 -3.13 -29.53
CA ILE A 68 -15.01 -3.38 -29.52
C ILE A 68 -15.72 -2.56 -30.60
N THR A 69 -15.35 -1.29 -30.78
CA THR A 69 -15.92 -0.44 -31.85
C THR A 69 -15.60 -1.00 -33.24
N MET A 70 -14.35 -1.39 -33.52
CA MET A 70 -13.97 -1.97 -34.81
C MET A 70 -14.67 -3.31 -35.07
N LEU A 71 -14.79 -4.15 -34.04
CA LEU A 71 -15.49 -5.43 -34.13
C LEU A 71 -17.00 -5.22 -34.36
N SER A 72 -17.60 -4.22 -33.73
CA SER A 72 -19.00 -3.83 -33.95
C SER A 72 -19.23 -3.38 -35.40
N MET A 73 -18.31 -2.58 -35.97
CA MET A 73 -18.36 -2.20 -37.39
C MET A 73 -18.25 -3.42 -38.31
N ALA A 74 -17.32 -4.34 -38.05
CA ALA A 74 -17.19 -5.59 -38.80
C ALA A 74 -18.50 -6.40 -38.77
N GLY A 75 -19.11 -6.53 -37.59
CA GLY A 75 -20.42 -7.15 -37.41
C GLY A 75 -21.52 -6.43 -38.18
N GLY A 76 -21.56 -5.10 -38.14
CA GLY A 76 -22.51 -4.28 -38.89
C GLY A 76 -22.46 -4.53 -40.40
N PHE A 77 -21.26 -4.53 -40.99
CA PHE A 77 -21.09 -4.86 -42.41
C PHE A 77 -21.45 -6.32 -42.73
N PHE A 78 -21.16 -7.24 -41.82
CA PHE A 78 -21.53 -8.64 -41.97
C PHE A 78 -23.06 -8.82 -41.99
N PHE A 79 -23.78 -8.21 -41.05
CA PHE A 79 -25.24 -8.21 -41.05
C PHE A 79 -25.80 -7.51 -42.29
N ALA A 80 -25.24 -6.37 -42.69
CA ALA A 80 -25.67 -5.68 -43.91
C ALA A 80 -25.58 -6.59 -45.14
N TRP A 81 -24.52 -7.39 -45.27
CA TRP A 81 -24.40 -8.38 -46.35
C TRP A 81 -25.41 -9.53 -46.28
N ILE A 82 -25.83 -9.94 -45.07
CA ILE A 82 -26.86 -10.97 -44.90
C ILE A 82 -28.21 -10.48 -45.45
N PHE A 83 -28.56 -9.21 -45.19
CA PHE A 83 -29.83 -8.62 -45.64
C PHE A 83 -29.79 -8.12 -47.09
N ASP A 84 -28.63 -7.64 -47.55
CA ASP A 84 -28.41 -7.18 -48.91
C ASP A 84 -27.08 -7.72 -49.48
N ARG A 85 -27.20 -8.64 -50.43
CA ARG A 85 -26.04 -9.29 -51.08
C ARG A 85 -25.22 -8.34 -51.95
N ALA A 86 -25.71 -7.13 -52.23
CA ALA A 86 -24.96 -6.11 -52.97
C ALA A 86 -23.82 -5.48 -52.14
N VAL A 87 -23.87 -5.60 -50.80
CA VAL A 87 -22.84 -5.05 -49.91
C VAL A 87 -21.53 -5.86 -50.06
N PRO A 88 -20.38 -5.23 -50.33
CA PRO A 88 -19.13 -5.97 -50.47
C PRO A 88 -18.65 -6.55 -49.14
N LEU A 89 -18.44 -7.87 -49.09
CA LEU A 89 -17.81 -8.55 -47.95
C LEU A 89 -16.39 -8.06 -47.65
N ALA A 90 -15.74 -7.41 -48.62
CA ALA A 90 -14.40 -6.85 -48.46
C ALA A 90 -14.30 -5.90 -47.27
N PHE A 91 -15.35 -5.14 -46.97
CA PHE A 91 -15.38 -4.24 -45.81
C PHE A 91 -15.35 -5.01 -44.49
N THR A 92 -16.15 -6.07 -44.36
CA THR A 92 -16.15 -6.95 -43.17
C THR A 92 -14.76 -7.52 -42.91
N TRP A 93 -14.11 -8.06 -43.95
CA TRP A 93 -12.75 -8.61 -43.82
C TRP A 93 -11.72 -7.53 -43.48
N GLY A 94 -11.83 -6.34 -44.08
CA GLY A 94 -10.97 -5.20 -43.75
C GLY A 94 -11.06 -4.80 -42.27
N PHE A 95 -12.28 -4.65 -41.75
CA PHE A 95 -12.49 -4.34 -40.33
C PHE A 95 -12.08 -5.48 -39.41
N LEU A 96 -12.25 -6.75 -39.80
CA LEU A 96 -11.77 -7.90 -39.01
C LEU A 96 -10.25 -7.94 -38.90
N VAL A 97 -9.54 -7.75 -40.02
CA VAL A 97 -8.07 -7.68 -40.01
C VAL A 97 -7.61 -6.53 -39.12
N MET A 98 -8.24 -5.36 -39.25
CA MET A 98 -7.85 -4.21 -38.44
C MET A 98 -8.19 -4.38 -36.95
N THR A 99 -9.29 -5.06 -36.63
CA THR A 99 -9.60 -5.49 -35.26
C THR A 99 -8.49 -6.39 -34.73
N GLY A 100 -8.00 -7.34 -35.54
CA GLY A 100 -6.86 -8.19 -35.21
C GLY A 100 -5.58 -7.40 -34.92
N VAL A 101 -5.30 -6.35 -35.71
CA VAL A 101 -4.16 -5.43 -35.46
C VAL A 101 -4.30 -4.74 -34.11
N TRP A 102 -5.49 -4.23 -33.77
CA TRP A 102 -5.71 -3.59 -32.46
C TRP A 102 -5.64 -4.58 -31.29
N ILE A 103 -6.12 -5.80 -31.46
CA ILE A 103 -5.95 -6.87 -30.46
C ILE A 103 -4.46 -7.13 -30.23
N LEU A 104 -3.66 -7.18 -31.30
CA LEU A 104 -2.21 -7.34 -31.18
C LEU A 104 -1.56 -6.18 -30.43
N VAL A 105 -1.97 -4.94 -30.71
CA VAL A 105 -1.49 -3.74 -29.98
C VAL A 105 -1.86 -3.83 -28.50
N VAL A 106 -3.10 -4.18 -28.17
CA VAL A 106 -3.57 -4.38 -26.78
C VAL A 106 -2.73 -5.44 -26.09
N LEU A 107 -2.48 -6.57 -26.75
CA LEU A 107 -1.69 -7.67 -26.19
C LEU A 107 -0.26 -7.23 -25.89
N ILE A 108 0.39 -6.52 -26.82
CA ILE A 108 1.74 -5.98 -26.62
C ILE A 108 1.75 -4.98 -25.45
N CYS A 109 0.82 -4.04 -25.41
CA CYS A 109 0.70 -3.06 -24.32
C CYS A 109 0.45 -3.74 -22.96
N ALA A 110 -0.42 -4.75 -22.91
CA ALA A 110 -0.69 -5.50 -21.69
C ALA A 110 0.56 -6.29 -21.22
N LEU A 111 1.27 -6.95 -22.12
CA LEU A 111 2.51 -7.66 -21.82
C LEU A 111 3.60 -6.71 -21.30
N LEU A 112 3.76 -5.56 -21.95
CA LEU A 112 4.69 -4.51 -21.50
C LEU A 112 4.26 -3.97 -20.13
N GLY A 113 2.97 -3.73 -19.92
CA GLY A 113 2.43 -3.28 -18.64
C GLY A 113 2.71 -4.26 -17.50
N ILE A 114 2.46 -5.56 -17.73
CA ILE A 114 2.79 -6.63 -16.77
C ILE A 114 4.31 -6.67 -16.52
N ARG A 115 5.13 -6.55 -17.58
CA ARG A 115 6.59 -6.56 -17.45
C ARG A 115 7.08 -5.35 -16.65
N PHE A 116 6.46 -4.19 -16.83
CA PHE A 116 6.77 -2.97 -16.09
C PHE A 116 6.36 -3.09 -14.63
N LEU A 117 5.15 -3.58 -14.34
CA LEU A 117 4.69 -3.85 -12.98
C LEU A 117 5.60 -4.83 -12.24
N LYS A 118 6.07 -5.89 -12.93
CA LYS A 118 7.03 -6.86 -12.36
C LYS A 118 8.42 -6.26 -12.08
N ARG A 119 8.81 -5.17 -12.76
CA ARG A 119 10.10 -4.49 -12.54
C ARG A 119 10.05 -3.56 -11.33
N ILE A 120 8.87 -3.07 -10.97
CA ILE A 120 8.67 -2.29 -9.77
C ILE A 120 8.72 -3.28 -8.61
N LYS A 121 9.74 -3.17 -7.73
CA LYS A 121 9.82 -3.99 -6.52
C LYS A 121 8.53 -3.77 -5.72
N ALA A 122 7.76 -4.84 -5.53
CA ALA A 122 6.59 -4.80 -4.65
C ALA A 122 7.06 -4.39 -3.24
N PRO A 123 6.31 -3.54 -2.50
CA PRO A 123 6.67 -3.18 -1.14
C PRO A 123 6.73 -4.44 -0.27
N GLU A 124 7.92 -4.82 0.21
CA GLU A 124 8.13 -6.05 0.98
C GLU A 124 7.22 -6.11 2.22
N LYS A 125 6.90 -4.95 2.79
CA LYS A 125 5.99 -4.79 3.94
C LYS A 125 4.54 -5.16 3.62
N THR A 126 4.04 -4.91 2.41
CA THR A 126 2.66 -5.27 2.01
C THR A 126 2.50 -6.77 1.80
N ILE A 127 3.54 -7.45 1.31
CA ILE A 127 3.51 -8.91 1.12
C ILE A 127 3.48 -9.62 2.48
N ALA A 128 4.25 -9.15 3.48
CA ALA A 128 4.23 -9.72 4.83
C ALA A 128 2.85 -9.57 5.49
N THR A 129 2.22 -8.39 5.44
CA THR A 129 0.89 -8.17 6.03
C THR A 129 -0.20 -8.96 5.32
N VAL A 130 -0.16 -9.10 3.98
CA VAL A 130 -1.16 -9.91 3.24
C VAL A 130 -1.01 -11.40 3.51
N GLN A 131 0.20 -11.88 3.82
CA GLN A 131 0.43 -13.28 4.24
C GLN A 131 -0.04 -13.56 5.68
N GLU A 132 -0.13 -12.54 6.54
CA GLU A 132 -0.66 -12.67 7.90
C GLU A 132 -2.19 -12.61 7.99
N ILE A 133 -2.86 -11.98 7.02
CA ILE A 133 -4.33 -11.94 6.92
C ILE A 133 -4.97 -13.35 6.90
N PRO A 134 -4.50 -14.34 6.10
CA PRO A 134 -5.06 -15.69 6.15
C PRO A 134 -4.71 -16.46 7.44
N ALA A 135 -3.61 -16.11 8.12
CA ALA A 135 -3.23 -16.72 9.40
C ALA A 135 -4.13 -16.22 10.55
N ALA A 136 -4.49 -14.93 10.54
CA ALA A 136 -5.42 -14.35 11.50
C ALA A 136 -6.89 -14.77 11.26
N LEU A 137 -7.27 -15.06 10.01
CA LEU A 137 -8.61 -15.56 9.65
C LEU A 137 -8.80 -17.06 9.86
N LYS A 138 -7.72 -17.85 9.95
CA LYS A 138 -7.74 -19.26 10.39
C LYS A 138 -7.71 -19.37 11.93
N GLY A 139 -8.66 -18.68 12.56
CA GLY A 139 -8.82 -18.60 14.01
C GLY A 139 -8.53 -19.94 14.70
N HIS A 140 -7.63 -19.88 15.68
CA HIS A 140 -7.50 -20.90 16.70
C HIS A 140 -8.81 -20.94 17.47
N SER A 141 -9.62 -21.97 17.24
CA SER A 141 -10.64 -22.39 18.20
C SER A 141 -9.95 -23.13 19.34
N ASP A 142 -9.16 -22.42 20.14
CA ASP A 142 -8.71 -22.92 21.44
C ASP A 142 -9.83 -22.64 22.44
N ALA A 143 -10.72 -23.62 22.56
CA ALA A 143 -11.58 -23.79 23.72
C ALA A 143 -10.68 -24.13 24.92
N GLY A 144 -10.09 -23.11 25.56
CA GLY A 144 -9.22 -23.32 26.70
C GLY A 144 -8.26 -22.18 27.04
N THR A 145 -8.61 -20.92 26.78
CA THR A 145 -7.84 -19.81 27.37
C THR A 145 -8.16 -19.73 28.86
N GLU A 146 -7.36 -20.42 29.67
CA GLU A 146 -7.20 -20.13 31.08
C GLU A 146 -6.70 -18.69 31.19
N ILE A 147 -7.62 -17.75 31.42
CA ILE A 147 -7.28 -16.37 31.70
C ILE A 147 -6.66 -16.37 33.10
N THR A 148 -5.33 -16.47 33.18
CA THR A 148 -4.58 -16.28 34.42
C THR A 148 -4.69 -14.81 34.81
N LEU A 149 -5.70 -14.49 35.63
CA LEU A 149 -5.89 -13.16 36.19
C LEU A 149 -4.83 -12.90 37.27
N PRO A 150 -4.37 -11.65 37.42
CA PRO A 150 -3.45 -11.28 38.49
C PRO A 150 -4.09 -11.60 39.87
N PRO A 151 -3.28 -12.00 40.87
CA PRO A 151 -3.76 -12.54 42.17
C PRO A 151 -4.65 -11.58 42.96
N SER A 152 -4.67 -10.30 42.61
CA SER A 152 -5.55 -9.28 43.17
C SER A 152 -7.02 -9.40 42.73
N ALA A 153 -7.32 -10.07 41.62
CA ALA A 153 -8.69 -10.27 41.13
C ALA A 153 -9.34 -11.58 41.62
N THR A 154 -8.55 -12.53 42.11
CA THR A 154 -9.03 -13.84 42.57
C THR A 154 -9.63 -13.77 43.99
N ALA A 155 -9.17 -12.83 44.82
CA ALA A 155 -9.63 -12.68 46.21
C ALA A 155 -11.09 -12.20 46.32
N SER A 156 -11.56 -11.36 45.39
CA SER A 156 -12.92 -10.82 45.38
C SER A 156 -13.96 -11.82 44.89
N VAL A 157 -13.59 -12.73 43.98
CA VAL A 157 -14.49 -13.78 43.47
C VAL A 157 -14.72 -14.89 44.50
N THR A 158 -13.69 -15.24 45.29
CA THR A 158 -13.83 -16.23 46.37
C THR A 158 -14.72 -15.72 47.51
N ALA A 159 -14.61 -14.44 47.87
CA ALA A 159 -15.46 -13.83 48.89
C ALA A 159 -16.94 -13.77 48.46
N ALA A 160 -17.23 -13.54 47.18
CA ALA A 160 -18.59 -13.50 46.64
C ALA A 160 -19.28 -14.87 46.63
N LYS A 161 -18.53 -15.97 46.46
CA LYS A 161 -19.11 -17.33 46.39
C LYS A 161 -19.41 -17.93 47.77
N GLN A 162 -18.78 -17.43 48.83
CA GLN A 162 -18.92 -18.00 50.19
C GLN A 162 -20.15 -17.47 50.96
N GLY A 163 -20.80 -16.40 50.48
CA GLY A 163 -22.05 -15.87 51.06
C GLY A 163 -23.34 -16.51 50.53
N ALA A 164 -23.29 -17.23 49.41
CA ALA A 164 -24.48 -17.73 48.71
C ALA A 164 -24.87 -19.19 49.04
N GLY A 165 -24.19 -19.83 50.01
CA GLY A 165 -24.36 -21.25 50.33
C GLY A 165 -24.98 -21.57 51.69
N LYS A 166 -25.61 -20.60 52.37
CA LYS A 166 -26.10 -20.80 53.75
C LYS A 166 -27.57 -20.45 53.89
N HIS A 167 -28.46 -21.15 53.19
CA HIS A 167 -29.85 -21.31 53.64
C HIS A 167 -30.61 -22.37 52.82
N VAL A 168 -30.32 -23.65 53.06
CA VAL A 168 -31.37 -24.69 53.12
C VAL A 168 -30.89 -25.68 54.19
N LYS A 169 -31.55 -25.65 55.35
CA LYS A 169 -31.32 -26.54 56.49
C LYS A 169 -32.54 -27.47 56.63
N PRO A 170 -32.44 -28.49 57.49
CA PRO A 170 -32.60 -29.92 57.20
C PRO A 170 -34.02 -30.37 56.87
#